data_AF-A0A382L8G1-F1
#
_entry.id   AF-A0A382L8G1-F1
#
_cell.length_a   1.000
_cell.length_b   1.000
_cell.length_c   1.000
_cell.angle_alpha   90.00
_cell.angle_beta   90.00
_cell.angle_gamma   90.00
#
_symmetry.space_group_name_H-M   'P 1'
#
loop_
_entity.id
_entity.type
_entity.pdbx_description
1 polymer ?
#
loop_
_entity_poly.entity_id
_entity_poly.type
_entity_poly.pdbx_seq_one_letter_code
_entity_poly.pdbx_strand_id
1 'polypeptide(L)'
;MFVTLKSTFKKPVTDQYPNKPRPVEARYMGFPALTWDYEVIEPFCTACMVCIRNCPTQCMTASMKDNVLYKEEKSKRKKIVD
;
A
#
# COMPACT_ATOMS: atom_id res chain seq x y z
N MET A 1 -21.14 39.80 -14.34
CA MET A 1 -20.73 40.13 -12.95
C MET A 1 -21.65 39.54 -11.87
N PHE A 2 -22.93 39.24 -12.14
CA PHE A 2 -23.88 38.67 -11.17
C PHE A 2 -23.47 37.30 -10.60
N VAL A 3 -22.84 36.44 -11.43
CA VAL A 3 -22.32 35.12 -11.02
C VAL A 3 -21.21 35.25 -9.98
N THR A 4 -20.30 36.20 -10.17
CA THR A 4 -19.17 36.46 -9.26
C THR A 4 -19.65 36.92 -7.88
N LEU A 5 -20.59 37.86 -7.85
CA LEU A 5 -21.19 38.33 -6.59
C LEU A 5 -21.86 37.18 -5.83
N LYS A 6 -22.61 36.34 -6.55
CA LYS A 6 -23.26 35.13 -5.99
C LYS A 6 -22.25 34.10 -5.46
N SER A 7 -21.08 33.95 -6.08
CA SER A 7 -20.05 33.02 -5.62
C SER A 7 -19.27 33.53 -4.40
N THR A 8 -19.05 34.85 -4.26
CA THR A 8 -18.29 35.42 -3.13
C THR A 8 -18.95 35.14 -1.77
N PHE A 9 -20.29 35.12 -1.72
CA PHE A 9 -21.03 34.84 -0.48
C PHE A 9 -21.21 33.34 -0.18
N LYS A 10 -20.74 32.43 -1.05
CA LYS A 10 -20.79 30.98 -0.78
C LYS A 10 -19.67 30.57 0.16
N LYS A 11 -19.92 29.56 0.98
CA LYS A 11 -18.86 28.92 1.78
C LYS A 11 -17.81 28.31 0.85
N PRO A 12 -16.51 28.45 1.15
CA PRO A 12 -15.45 27.87 0.34
C PRO A 12 -15.50 26.34 0.43
N VAL A 13 -15.42 25.66 -0.72
CA VAL A 13 -15.32 24.19 -0.81
C VAL A 13 -13.85 23.80 -0.69
N THR A 14 -13.26 24.02 0.50
CA THR A 14 -11.84 23.77 0.77
C THR A 14 -11.65 23.10 2.13
N ASP A 15 -10.62 22.26 2.22
CA ASP A 15 -10.17 21.64 3.46
C ASP A 15 -8.79 22.19 3.81
N GLN A 16 -8.57 22.51 5.08
CA GLN A 16 -7.34 23.17 5.54
C GLN A 16 -6.26 22.12 5.86
N TYR A 17 -5.52 21.67 4.86
CA TYR A 17 -4.35 20.81 5.07
C TYR A 17 -3.24 21.56 5.82
N PRO A 18 -2.53 20.96 6.81
CA PRO A 18 -2.63 19.59 7.31
C PRO A 18 -3.64 19.41 8.46
N ASN A 19 -4.26 20.49 8.96
CA ASN A 19 -5.12 20.48 10.15
C ASN A 19 -6.43 19.71 9.96
N LYS A 20 -6.96 19.67 8.73
CA LYS A 20 -8.17 18.95 8.34
C LYS A 20 -7.89 18.14 7.06
N PRO A 21 -7.24 16.98 7.17
CA PRO A 21 -6.99 16.13 6.00
C PRO A 21 -8.31 15.58 5.47
N ARG A 22 -8.38 15.41 4.14
CA ARG A 22 -9.52 14.77 3.51
C ARG A 22 -9.59 13.29 3.89
N PRO A 23 -10.79 12.71 4.04
CA PRO A 23 -10.92 11.27 4.20
C PRO A 23 -10.37 10.57 2.96
N VAL A 24 -9.57 9.53 3.19
CA VAL A 24 -8.99 8.72 2.12
C VAL A 24 -10.01 7.68 1.68
N GLU A 25 -10.23 7.57 0.37
CA GLU A 25 -11.15 6.59 -0.20
C GLU A 25 -10.62 5.16 -0.04
N ALA A 26 -11.53 4.18 0.05
CA ALA A 26 -11.17 2.77 0.27
C ALA A 26 -10.25 2.16 -0.81
N ARG A 27 -10.26 2.71 -2.05
CA ARG A 27 -9.42 2.26 -3.17
C ARG A 27 -8.29 3.23 -3.51
N TYR A 28 -7.93 4.13 -2.59
CA TYR A 28 -6.81 5.03 -2.77
C TYR A 28 -5.50 4.24 -2.91
N MET A 29 -4.75 4.51 -3.97
CA MET A 29 -3.44 3.90 -4.21
C MET A 29 -2.37 4.67 -3.42
N GLY A 30 -2.19 4.31 -2.16
CA GLY A 30 -1.15 4.85 -1.29
C GLY A 30 0.22 4.19 -1.51
N PHE A 31 1.09 4.30 -0.50
CA PHE A 31 2.38 3.62 -0.50
C PHE A 31 2.20 2.09 -0.45
N PRO A 32 2.80 1.33 -1.37
CA PRO A 32 2.79 -0.12 -1.32
C PRO A 32 3.47 -0.61 -0.04
N ALA A 33 2.80 -1.50 0.70
CA ALA A 33 3.34 -2.11 1.91
C ALA A 33 3.15 -3.63 1.84
N LEU A 34 4.13 -4.36 2.38
CA LEU A 34 3.99 -5.80 2.59
C LEU A 34 3.06 -6.03 3.78
N THR A 35 2.01 -6.83 3.57
CA THR A 35 1.13 -7.24 4.65
C THR A 35 1.81 -8.29 5.53
N TRP A 36 1.48 -8.28 6.82
CA TRP A 36 2.08 -9.15 7.82
C TRP A 36 1.08 -10.22 8.29
N ASP A 37 1.55 -11.47 8.38
CA ASP A 37 0.81 -12.59 8.93
C ASP A 37 1.09 -12.71 10.43
N TYR A 38 0.09 -12.42 11.25
CA TYR A 38 0.22 -12.45 12.72
C TYR A 38 0.10 -13.85 13.32
N GLU A 39 -0.40 -14.85 12.58
CA GLU A 39 -0.50 -16.23 13.07
C GLU A 39 0.86 -16.94 13.03
N VAL A 40 1.60 -16.73 11.94
CA VAL A 40 2.91 -17.37 11.69
C VAL A 40 4.09 -16.42 11.98
N ILE A 41 3.82 -15.12 12.15
CA ILE A 41 4.81 -14.05 12.40
C ILE A 41 5.80 -13.93 11.23
N GLU A 42 5.27 -13.77 10.02
CA GLU A 42 6.06 -13.58 8.79
C GLU A 42 5.31 -12.70 7.76
N PRO A 43 5.97 -12.08 6.77
CA PRO A 43 5.28 -11.38 5.70
C PRO A 43 4.48 -12.36 4.81
N PHE A 44 3.37 -11.88 4.23
CA PHE A 44 2.58 -12.68 3.28
C PHE A 44 3.31 -13.00 1.97
N CYS A 45 4.38 -12.28 1.66
CA CYS A 45 5.14 -12.42 0.43
C CYS A 45 5.81 -13.79 0.31
N THR A 46 5.47 -14.54 -0.74
CA THR A 46 6.08 -15.84 -1.06
C THR A 46 7.28 -15.75 -2.01
N ALA A 47 7.84 -14.54 -2.19
CA ALA A 47 8.94 -14.24 -3.12
C ALA A 47 8.72 -14.72 -4.58
N CYS A 48 7.49 -14.72 -5.09
CA CYS A 48 7.18 -15.21 -6.45
C CYS A 48 7.68 -14.31 -7.61
N MET A 49 8.22 -13.13 -7.29
CA MET A 49 8.73 -12.14 -8.24
C MET A 49 7.71 -11.64 -9.29
N VAL A 50 6.41 -11.87 -9.09
CA VAL A 50 5.37 -11.42 -10.04
C VAL A 50 5.21 -9.90 -10.02
N CYS A 51 5.21 -9.27 -8.84
CA CYS A 51 5.11 -7.82 -8.70
C CYS A 51 6.29 -7.08 -9.35
N ILE A 52 7.51 -7.62 -9.25
CA ILE A 52 8.71 -7.05 -9.85
C ILE A 52 8.67 -7.20 -11.38
N ARG A 53 8.35 -8.41 -11.88
CA ARG A 53 8.26 -8.66 -13.32
C ARG A 53 7.18 -7.82 -14.00
N ASN A 54 6.06 -7.58 -13.32
CA ASN A 54 4.96 -6.78 -13.86
C ASN A 54 5.08 -5.29 -13.56
N CYS A 55 6.14 -4.85 -12.86
CA CYS A 55 6.31 -3.43 -12.54
C CYS A 55 6.62 -2.64 -13.81
N PRO A 56 5.75 -1.72 -14.26
CA PRO A 56 5.95 -0.98 -15.51
C PRO A 56 7.14 -0.01 -15.43
N THR A 57 7.45 0.49 -14.23
CA THR A 57 8.52 1.45 -13.97
C THR A 57 9.81 0.79 -13.47
N GLN A 58 9.80 -0.53 -13.26
CA GLN A 58 10.95 -1.29 -12.75
C GLN A 58 11.56 -0.71 -11.46
N CYS A 59 10.72 -0.16 -10.56
CA CYS A 59 11.19 0.53 -9.35
C CYS A 59 11.35 -0.37 -8.10
N MET A 60 11.13 -1.68 -8.23
CA MET A 60 11.17 -2.64 -7.11
C MET A 60 12.24 -3.70 -7.32
N THR A 61 12.90 -4.10 -6.24
CA THR A 61 13.87 -5.21 -6.20
C THR A 61 13.59 -6.10 -5.00
N ALA A 62 13.89 -7.39 -5.12
CA ALA A 62 13.78 -8.36 -4.02
C ALA A 62 14.71 -9.55 -4.26
N SER A 63 15.22 -10.13 -3.18
CA SER A 63 15.93 -11.41 -3.15
C SER A 63 15.03 -12.50 -2.56
N MET A 64 15.15 -13.72 -3.09
CA MET A 64 14.42 -14.89 -2.61
C MET A 64 15.31 -15.69 -1.65
N LYS A 65 14.78 -16.04 -0.47
CA LYS A 65 15.41 -16.99 0.47
C LYS A 65 14.48 -18.15 0.83
N ASP A 66 15.07 -19.22 1.33
CA ASP A 66 14.34 -20.35 1.91
C ASP A 66 13.69 -19.97 3.25
N ASN A 67 12.43 -20.34 3.43
CA ASN A 67 11.73 -20.08 4.68
C ASN A 67 12.12 -21.12 5.75
N VAL A 68 12.61 -20.63 6.90
CA VAL A 68 12.93 -21.49 8.05
C VAL A 68 11.66 -22.06 8.69
N LEU A 69 10.58 -21.26 8.77
CA LEU A 69 9.31 -21.69 9.38
C LEU A 69 8.60 -22.78 8.57
N TYR A 70 8.90 -22.90 7.28
CA TYR A 70 8.45 -24.02 6.46
C TYR A 70 9.15 -25.33 6.86
N LYS A 71 10.44 -25.29 7.19
CA LYS A 71 11.17 -26.46 7.68
C LYS A 71 10.67 -26.94 9.04
N GLU A 72 10.13 -26.01 9.84
CA GLU A 72 9.51 -26.28 11.13
C GLU A 72 8.01 -26.63 11.04
N GLU A 73 7.47 -26.78 9.83
CA GLU A 73 6.04 -27.05 9.55
C GLU A 73 5.05 -26.00 10.10
N LYS A 74 5.55 -24.82 10.50
CA LYS A 74 4.75 -23.71 11.03
C LYS A 74 4.17 -22.82 9.94
N SER A 75 4.81 -22.77 8.77
CA SER A 75 4.37 -21.99 7.61
C SER A 75 4.01 -22.89 6.44
N LYS A 76 3.01 -22.46 5.64
CA LYS A 76 2.70 -23.06 4.33
C LYS A 76 3.59 -22.53 3.20
N ARG A 77 4.39 -21.48 3.44
CA ARG A 77 5.15 -20.74 2.44
C ARG A 77 6.59 -21.26 2.37
N LYS A 78 6.98 -21.89 1.25
CA LYS A 78 8.32 -22.49 1.06
C LYS A 78 9.47 -21.47 0.99
N LYS A 79 9.20 -20.31 0.38
CA LYS A 79 10.17 -19.24 0.11
C LYS A 79 9.63 -17.92 0.65
N ILE A 80 10.54 -17.02 1.00
CA ILE A 80 10.22 -15.70 1.54
C ILE A 80 11.17 -14.64 0.95
N VAL A 81 10.74 -13.37 1.01
CA VAL A 81 11.59 -12.23 0.62
C VAL A 81 12.65 -12.00 1.69
N ASP A 82 13.86 -11.61 1.27
CA ASP A 82 14.94 -11.30 2.20
C ASP A 82 14.67 -10.03 3.02
#